data_AF-A0A381NWP1-F1
#
_entry.id   AF-A0A381NWP1-F1
#
_cell.length_a   1.000
_cell.length_b   1.000
_cell.length_c   1.000
_cell.angle_alpha   90.00
_cell.angle_beta   90.00
_cell.angle_gamma   90.00
#
_symmetry.space_group_name_H-M   'P 1'
#
loop_
_entity.id
_entity.type
_entity.pdbx_description
1 polymer ?
#
loop_
_entity_poly.entity_id
_entity_poly.type
_entity_poly.pdbx_seq_one_letter_code
_entity_poly.pdbx_strand_id
1 'polypeptide(L)'
;MELAAKNHKATFRVLDSMEAPHGGWFLKLRFAAGDAPTLRELKGATMLVSSPDGATSFEVKVRGFPLFGGHPSDDRLHRTGRVDLHVAVLDGNERSIGLKWKVAGPLQ
;
A
#
# COMPACT_ATOMS: atom_id res chain seq x y z
N MET A 1 3.82 -8.52 19.30
CA MET A 1 2.36 -8.31 19.24
C MET A 1 1.98 -8.36 17.78
N GLU A 2 1.45 -9.50 17.37
CA GLU A 2 1.00 -9.77 16.01
C GLU A 2 -0.29 -8.98 15.81
N LEU A 3 -0.29 -7.99 14.90
CA LEU A 3 -1.54 -7.41 14.40
C LEU A 3 -2.27 -8.54 13.69
N ALA A 4 -3.12 -9.22 14.46
CA ALA A 4 -3.99 -10.30 14.05
C ALA A 4 -4.61 -9.98 12.70
N ALA A 5 -4.69 -11.00 11.84
CA ALA A 5 -5.18 -10.95 10.46
C ALA A 5 -6.44 -10.07 10.32
N LYS A 6 -6.22 -8.77 10.10
CA LYS A 6 -7.30 -7.86 9.71
C LYS A 6 -7.74 -8.34 8.34
N ASN A 7 -9.05 -8.58 8.20
CA ASN A 7 -9.62 -8.94 6.92
C ASN A 7 -9.24 -7.85 5.92
N HIS A 8 -8.68 -8.29 4.80
CA HIS A 8 -8.17 -7.41 3.77
C HIS A 8 -8.50 -8.02 2.42
N LYS A 9 -8.85 -7.16 1.47
CA LYS A 9 -9.28 -7.61 0.15
C LYS A 9 -8.12 -8.17 -0.69
N ALA A 10 -6.96 -7.51 -0.64
CA ALA A 10 -5.79 -7.89 -1.43
C ALA A 10 -4.47 -7.71 -0.68
N THR A 11 -3.45 -8.43 -1.14
CA THR A 11 -2.06 -8.25 -0.74
C THR A 11 -1.24 -7.78 -1.94
N PHE A 12 -0.33 -6.84 -1.67
CA PHE A 12 0.63 -6.29 -2.62
C PHE A 12 2.05 -6.44 -2.09
N ARG A 13 3.02 -6.51 -3.01
CA ARG A 13 4.46 -6.39 -2.72
C ARG A 13 4.94 -4.99 -3.06
N VAL A 14 5.76 -4.41 -2.19
CA VAL A 14 6.47 -3.15 -2.45
C VAL A 14 7.62 -3.42 -3.42
N LEU A 15 7.52 -2.82 -4.61
CA LEU A 15 8.57 -2.84 -5.63
C LEU A 15 9.58 -1.71 -5.45
N ASP A 16 9.11 -0.57 -4.94
CA ASP A 16 9.89 0.64 -4.72
C ASP A 16 9.17 1.54 -3.71
N SER A 17 9.93 2.38 -3.02
CA SER A 17 9.45 3.24 -1.94
C SER A 17 10.29 4.51 -1.88
N MET A 18 9.64 5.67 -1.84
CA MET A 18 10.28 6.98 -1.75
C MET A 18 9.52 7.85 -0.76
N GLU A 19 10.23 8.73 -0.05
CA GLU A 19 9.59 9.75 0.78
C GLU A 19 8.84 10.75 -0.10
N ALA A 20 7.65 11.14 0.33
CA ALA A 20 6.86 12.14 -0.37
C ALA A 20 7.22 13.56 0.12
N PRO A 21 7.26 14.59 -0.75
CA PRO A 21 7.67 15.97 -0.40
C PRO A 21 6.92 16.63 0.75
N HIS A 22 5.73 16.14 1.10
CA HIS A 22 4.87 16.68 2.16
C HIS A 22 4.51 15.61 3.20
N GLY A 23 5.39 14.64 3.39
CA GLY A 23 5.24 13.55 4.35
C GLY A 23 4.55 12.31 3.80
N GLY A 24 4.83 11.20 4.45
CA GLY A 24 4.42 9.88 4.01
C GLY A 24 5.30 9.31 2.91
N TRP A 25 4.82 8.27 2.25
CA TRP A 25 5.58 7.48 1.30
C TRP A 25 4.84 7.33 -0.03
N PHE A 26 5.58 7.46 -1.13
CA PHE A 26 5.18 6.94 -2.42
C PHE A 26 5.61 5.49 -2.53
N LEU A 27 4.66 4.59 -2.74
CA LEU A 27 4.89 3.16 -2.87
C LEU A 27 4.53 2.71 -4.28
N LYS A 28 5.46 2.05 -4.97
CA LYS A 28 5.16 1.31 -6.20
C LYS A 28 4.82 -0.11 -5.82
N LEU A 29 3.58 -0.53 -6.08
CA LEU A 29 3.07 -1.80 -5.62
C LEU A 29 2.81 -2.77 -6.77
N ARG A 30 2.97 -4.06 -6.48
CA ARG A 30 2.53 -5.15 -7.34
C ARG A 30 1.56 -6.05 -6.60
N PHE A 31 0.36 -6.21 -7.15
CA PHE A 31 -0.63 -7.17 -6.70
C PHE A 31 -0.02 -8.57 -6.61
N ALA A 32 -0.31 -9.26 -5.50
CA ALA A 32 0.25 -10.55 -5.19
C ALA A 32 -0.81 -11.62 -4.93
N ALA A 33 -1.90 -11.30 -4.23
CA ALA A 33 -2.96 -12.26 -3.87
C ALA A 33 -4.25 -11.55 -3.44
N GLY A 34 -5.35 -12.31 -3.39
CA GLY A 34 -6.69 -11.86 -2.98
C GLY A 34 -7.56 -11.41 -4.15
N ASP A 35 -8.49 -10.50 -3.88
CA ASP A 35 -9.35 -9.88 -4.89
C ASP A 35 -8.83 -8.48 -5.22
N ALA A 36 -8.45 -8.24 -6.47
CA ALA A 36 -7.92 -6.94 -6.88
C ALA A 36 -8.94 -5.82 -6.56
N PRO A 37 -8.61 -4.84 -5.71
CA PRO A 37 -9.49 -3.73 -5.41
C PRO A 37 -9.57 -2.77 -6.59
N THR A 38 -10.66 -2.03 -6.65
CA THR A 38 -10.77 -0.85 -7.53
C THR A 38 -9.99 0.33 -6.95
N LEU A 39 -9.63 1.29 -7.78
CA LEU A 39 -9.06 2.57 -7.36
C LEU A 39 -9.99 3.32 -6.40
N ARG A 40 -11.30 3.18 -6.58
CA ARG A 40 -12.29 3.77 -5.69
C ARG A 40 -12.18 3.18 -4.28
N GLU A 41 -11.99 1.88 -4.18
CA GLU A 41 -11.80 1.20 -2.89
C GLU A 41 -10.44 1.53 -2.27
N LEU A 42 -9.40 1.74 -3.08
CA LEU A 42 -8.07 2.15 -2.59
C LEU A 42 -8.05 3.61 -2.10
N LYS A 43 -8.85 4.50 -2.69
CA LYS A 43 -8.84 5.93 -2.35
C LYS A 43 -9.28 6.16 -0.91
N GLY A 44 -8.37 6.64 -0.07
CA GLY A 44 -8.66 6.92 1.34
C GLY A 44 -8.66 5.70 2.25
N ALA A 45 -8.42 4.50 1.71
CA ALA A 45 -8.42 3.26 2.49
C ALA A 45 -7.27 3.21 3.49
N THR A 46 -7.51 2.47 4.56
CA THR A 46 -6.46 2.03 5.48
C THR A 46 -5.86 0.73 4.96
N MET A 47 -4.54 0.63 5.02
CA MET A 47 -3.75 -0.52 4.61
C MET A 47 -2.84 -0.93 5.77
N LEU A 48 -2.59 -2.23 5.92
CA LEU A 48 -1.58 -2.76 6.82
C LEU A 48 -0.27 -2.94 6.05
N VAL A 49 0.81 -2.37 6.56
CA VAL A 49 2.16 -2.50 6.02
C VAL A 49 2.97 -3.40 6.94
N SER A 50 3.62 -4.44 6.40
CA SER A 50 4.38 -5.42 7.19
C SER A 50 5.77 -5.65 6.60
N SER A 51 6.77 -5.73 7.48
CA SER A 51 8.14 -6.04 7.13
C SER A 51 8.29 -7.49 6.60
N PRO A 52 9.33 -7.79 5.81
CA PRO A 52 9.53 -9.12 5.24
C PRO A 52 9.68 -10.23 6.29
N ASP A 53 10.24 -9.91 7.45
CA ASP A 53 10.43 -10.80 8.60
C ASP A 53 9.19 -10.89 9.52
N GLY A 54 8.16 -10.07 9.27
CA GLY A 54 6.95 -9.99 10.10
C GLY A 54 7.14 -9.30 11.45
N ALA A 55 8.35 -8.83 11.79
CA ALA A 55 8.62 -8.23 13.10
C ALA A 55 7.97 -6.85 13.27
N THR A 56 7.78 -6.12 12.17
CA THR A 56 7.18 -4.79 12.15
C THR A 56 5.91 -4.81 11.33
N SER A 57 4.81 -4.31 11.90
CA SER A 57 3.58 -4.03 11.16
C SER A 57 2.90 -2.78 11.69
N PHE A 58 2.30 -2.00 10.79
CA PHE A 58 1.60 -0.76 11.14
C PHE A 58 0.62 -0.34 10.05
N GLU A 59 -0.32 0.51 10.41
CA GLU A 59 -1.34 1.00 9.49
C GLU A 59 -0.94 2.31 8.81
N VAL A 60 -1.30 2.39 7.53
CA VAL A 60 -1.15 3.60 6.72
C VAL A 60 -2.47 3.94 6.06
N LYS A 61 -2.70 5.21 5.78
CA LYS A 61 -3.86 5.70 5.04
C LYS A 61 -3.45 6.15 3.65
N VAL A 62 -4.17 5.70 2.62
CA VAL A 62 -3.98 6.15 1.24
C VAL A 62 -4.43 7.61 1.12
N ARG A 63 -3.50 8.49 0.75
CA ARG A 63 -3.73 9.92 0.51
C ARG A 63 -4.06 10.22 -0.95
N GLY A 64 -3.55 9.40 -1.86
CA GLY A 64 -3.80 9.55 -3.28
C GLY A 64 -2.92 8.63 -4.12
N PHE A 65 -2.81 8.98 -5.40
CA PHE A 65 -2.07 8.20 -6.39
C PHE A 65 -1.04 9.12 -7.06
N PRO A 66 0.26 8.88 -6.89
CA PRO A 66 1.27 9.62 -7.62
C PRO A 66 1.20 9.32 -9.13
N LEU A 67 1.50 10.31 -9.97
CA LEU A 67 1.40 10.21 -11.43
C LEU A 67 2.69 9.76 -12.12
N PHE A 68 3.76 9.47 -11.37
CA PHE A 68 5.08 9.13 -11.93
C PHE A 68 5.05 7.90 -12.85
N GLY A 69 4.13 6.95 -12.61
CA GLY A 69 3.96 5.73 -13.39
C GLY A 69 2.86 5.78 -14.45
N GLY A 70 2.34 6.97 -14.75
CA GLY A 70 1.17 7.19 -15.61
C GLY A 70 -0.13 7.33 -14.81
N HIS A 71 -1.25 7.54 -15.52
CA HIS A 71 -2.55 7.68 -14.89
C HIS A 71 -2.99 6.35 -14.24
N PRO A 72 -3.35 6.34 -12.95
CA PRO A 72 -3.86 5.14 -12.32
C PRO A 72 -5.23 4.81 -12.91
N SER A 73 -5.49 3.53 -13.22
CA SER A 73 -6.81 3.05 -13.63
C SER A 73 -7.07 1.61 -13.18
N ASP A 74 -8.34 1.24 -13.05
CA ASP A 74 -8.75 -0.13 -12.74
C ASP A 74 -8.24 -1.10 -13.83
N ASP A 75 -8.32 -0.70 -15.11
CA ASP A 75 -7.80 -1.47 -16.24
C ASP A 75 -6.29 -1.72 -16.11
N ARG A 76 -5.51 -0.69 -15.76
CA ARG A 76 -4.06 -0.82 -15.58
C ARG A 76 -3.73 -1.77 -14.42
N LEU A 77 -4.41 -1.61 -13.29
CA LEU A 77 -4.21 -2.48 -12.14
C LEU A 77 -4.57 -3.93 -12.50
N HIS A 78 -5.69 -4.17 -13.16
CA HIS A 78 -6.12 -5.50 -13.57
C HIS A 78 -5.13 -6.16 -14.55
N ARG A 79 -4.71 -5.42 -15.59
CA ARG A 79 -3.83 -5.96 -16.65
C ARG A 79 -2.39 -6.17 -16.20
N THR A 80 -1.86 -5.29 -15.36
CA THR A 80 -0.42 -5.27 -15.02
C THR A 80 -0.12 -5.71 -13.60
N GLY A 81 -1.15 -5.72 -12.74
CA GLY A 81 -1.02 -5.87 -11.30
C GLY A 81 -0.34 -4.67 -10.63
N ARG A 82 -0.12 -3.53 -11.30
CA ARG A 82 0.65 -2.41 -10.73
C ARG A 82 -0.23 -1.24 -10.34
N VAL A 83 0.02 -0.70 -9.16
CA VAL A 83 -0.58 0.55 -8.67
C VAL A 83 0.44 1.31 -7.84
N ASP A 84 0.48 2.63 -7.99
CA ASP A 84 1.34 3.48 -7.21
C ASP A 84 0.46 4.26 -6.22
N LEU A 85 0.85 4.28 -4.93
CA LEU A 85 0.09 4.89 -3.85
C LEU A 85 0.91 5.94 -3.11
N HIS A 86 0.27 7.04 -2.71
CA HIS A 86 0.78 7.93 -1.67
C HIS A 86 0.10 7.55 -0.36
N VAL A 87 0.88 7.21 0.66
CA VAL A 87 0.37 6.78 1.97
C VAL A 87 0.97 7.60 3.10
N ALA A 88 0.22 7.76 4.20
CA ALA A 88 0.71 8.37 5.43
C ALA A 88 0.50 7.41 6.61
N VAL A 89 1.50 7.30 7.50
CA VAL A 89 1.39 6.49 8.72
C VAL A 89 0.32 7.07 9.65
N LEU A 90 -0.51 6.21 10.26
CA LEU A 90 -1.60 6.66 11.14
C LEU A 90 -1.15 7.00 12.56
N ASP A 91 -0.11 6.33 13.08
CA ASP A 91 0.36 6.49 14.47
C ASP A 91 1.28 7.70 14.69
N GLY A 92 1.52 8.49 13.63
CA GLY A 92 2.33 9.71 13.67
C GLY A 92 3.83 9.50 13.79
N ASN A 93 4.29 8.26 14.00
CA ASN A 93 5.71 7.94 13.99
C ASN A 93 6.15 7.66 12.56
N GLU A 94 7.12 8.43 12.08
CA GLU A 94 7.74 8.13 10.80
C GLU A 94 8.39 6.74 10.86
N ARG A 95 7.98 5.88 9.94
CA ARG A 95 8.50 4.53 9.78
C ARG A 95 8.97 4.37 8.36
N SER A 96 10.14 3.79 8.19
CA SER A 96 10.64 3.44 6.86
C SER A 96 9.84 2.26 6.31
N ILE A 97 9.53 2.36 5.02
CA ILE A 97 8.97 1.24 4.24
C ILE A 97 10.00 0.90 3.20
N GLY A 98 10.39 -0.37 3.13
CA GLY A 98 11.45 -0.82 2.23
C GLY A 98 10.97 -1.77 1.14
N LEU A 99 11.90 -2.16 0.29
CA LEU A 99 11.69 -3.20 -0.72
C LEU A 99 11.26 -4.53 -0.09
N LYS A 100 10.45 -5.31 -0.82
CA LYS A 100 9.94 -6.63 -0.38
C LYS A 100 8.96 -6.60 0.81
N TRP A 101 8.67 -5.43 1.36
CA TRP A 101 7.59 -5.27 2.32
C TRP A 101 6.25 -5.64 1.68
N LYS A 102 5.29 -6.02 2.52
CA LYS A 102 3.94 -6.36 2.10
C LYS A 102 2.98 -5.23 2.49
N VAL A 103 2.02 -4.97 1.62
CA VAL A 103 0.90 -4.05 1.89
C VAL A 103 -0.38 -4.83 1.71
N ALA A 104 -1.19 -4.93 2.76
CA ALA A 104 -2.47 -5.64 2.76
C ALA A 104 -3.61 -4.64 2.93
N GLY A 105 -4.61 -4.71 2.04
CA GLY A 105 -5.80 -3.90 2.12
C GLY A 105 -6.54 -3.76 0.77
N PRO A 106 -7.58 -2.92 0.68
CA PRO A 106 -8.19 -2.17 1.78
C PRO A 106 -8.57 -3.08 2.95
N LEU A 107 -8.32 -2.62 4.17
CA LEU A 107 -8.80 -3.29 5.39
C LEU A 107 -10.32 -3.15 5.47
N GLN A 108 -11.00 -4.24 5.84
CA GLN A 108 -12.46 -4.31 5.97
C GLN A 108 -12.91 -4.13 7.42
#